data_AF-A0A6C2DVN5-F1
#
_entry.id   AF-A0A6C2DVN5-F1
#
_cell.length_a   1.000
_cell.length_b   1.000
_cell.length_c   1.000
_cell.angle_alpha   90.00
_cell.angle_beta   90.00
_cell.angle_gamma   90.00
#
_symmetry.space_group_name_H-M   'P 1'
#
loop_
_entity.id
_entity.type
_entity.pdbx_description
1 polymer ?
#
loop_
_entity_poly.entity_id
_entity_poly.type
_entity_poly.pdbx_seq_one_letter_code
_entity_poly.pdbx_strand_id
1 'polypeptide(L)'
;MNQNFEMEDDLRPEYDFTQLTVVARGQGRKRLPITVQLDPDVAKLFPDSGAVNEGLRLLMRLIKQSPSQPNEQSLTTYSNL
;
A
#
# COMPACT_ATOMS: atom_id res chain seq x y z
N MET A 1 -32.20 39.42 -25.39
CA MET A 1 -31.50 38.13 -25.57
C MET A 1 -31.22 37.57 -24.17
N ASN A 2 -32.10 36.72 -23.65
CA ASN A 2 -31.85 36.00 -22.39
C ASN A 2 -31.32 34.62 -22.78
N GLN A 3 -30.01 34.45 -22.68
CA GLN A 3 -29.38 33.14 -22.86
C GLN A 3 -29.49 32.41 -21.51
N ASN A 4 -30.61 31.73 -21.32
CA ASN A 4 -30.72 30.67 -20.33
C ASN A 4 -29.84 29.52 -20.83
N PHE A 5 -28.61 29.44 -20.34
CA PHE A 5 -27.81 28.23 -20.44
C PHE A 5 -28.45 27.19 -19.53
N GLU A 6 -29.60 26.64 -19.96
CA GLU A 6 -29.98 25.30 -19.54
C GLU A 6 -28.81 24.43 -19.97
N MET A 7 -28.00 24.02 -19.00
CA MET A 7 -26.93 23.06 -19.20
C MET A 7 -27.65 21.74 -19.55
N GLU A 8 -28.08 21.61 -20.80
CA GLU A 8 -28.48 20.33 -21.36
C GLU A 8 -27.31 19.39 -21.09
N ASP A 9 -27.59 18.42 -20.23
CA ASP A 9 -26.72 17.34 -19.83
C ASP A 9 -26.49 16.45 -21.07
N ASP A 10 -25.69 16.96 -22.00
CA ASP A 10 -25.35 16.33 -23.29
C ASP A 10 -24.29 15.22 -23.09
N LEU A 11 -24.20 14.69 -21.86
CA LEU A 11 -23.39 13.52 -21.55
C LEU A 11 -24.12 12.28 -22.07
N ARG A 12 -23.40 11.49 -22.86
CA ARG A 12 -23.91 10.19 -23.29
C ARG A 12 -24.09 9.29 -22.06
N PRO A 13 -25.06 8.35 -22.06
CA PRO A 13 -25.34 7.48 -20.92
C PRO A 13 -24.12 6.70 -20.39
N GLU A 14 -23.12 6.44 -21.25
CA GLU A 14 -21.87 5.77 -20.87
C GLU A 14 -20.93 6.63 -20.01
N TYR A 15 -21.16 7.95 -19.98
CA TYR A 15 -20.40 8.94 -19.23
C TYR A 15 -21.18 9.46 -18.01
N ASP A 16 -21.97 8.59 -17.35
CA ASP A 16 -22.55 8.90 -16.04
C ASP A 16 -21.48 8.90 -14.95
N PHE A 17 -21.01 10.10 -14.61
CA PHE A 17 -20.00 10.30 -13.58
C PHE A 17 -20.56 10.24 -12.15
N THR A 18 -21.88 10.17 -11.95
CA THR A 18 -22.50 10.12 -10.61
C THR A 18 -22.20 8.81 -9.87
N GLN A 19 -21.88 7.74 -10.62
CA GLN A 19 -21.51 6.43 -10.09
C GLN A 19 -20.01 6.28 -9.83
N LEU A 20 -19.19 7.27 -10.23
CA LEU A 20 -17.75 7.18 -10.01
C LEU A 20 -17.39 7.42 -8.55
N THR A 21 -16.62 6.50 -7.98
CA THR A 21 -16.04 6.69 -6.66
C THR A 21 -14.95 7.76 -6.73
N VAL A 22 -15.19 8.91 -6.09
CA VAL A 22 -14.20 9.98 -5.97
C VAL A 22 -13.03 9.50 -5.12
N VAL A 23 -11.93 9.12 -5.77
CA VAL A 23 -10.67 8.80 -5.10
C VAL A 23 -9.79 10.04 -5.03
N ALA A 24 -9.46 10.49 -3.82
CA ALA A 24 -8.58 11.63 -3.61
C ALA A 24 -7.22 11.44 -4.30
N ARG A 25 -6.95 12.23 -5.35
CA ARG A 25 -5.65 12.33 -6.04
C ARG A 25 -4.98 13.62 -5.56
N GLY A 26 -3.84 13.54 -4.89
CA GLY A 26 -3.15 14.72 -4.39
C GLY A 26 -2.19 14.46 -3.22
N GLN A 27 -1.45 15.50 -2.85
CA GLN A 27 -0.51 15.51 -1.72
C GLN A 27 -1.32 15.40 -0.42
N GLY A 28 -1.10 14.32 0.34
CA GLY A 28 -1.91 13.97 1.53
C GLY A 28 -2.56 12.59 1.47
N ARG A 29 -2.38 11.84 0.36
CA ARG A 29 -2.80 10.43 0.31
C ARG A 29 -2.03 9.64 1.35
N LYS A 30 -2.74 9.05 2.33
CA LYS A 30 -2.15 8.04 3.22
C LYS A 30 -1.65 6.90 2.34
N ARG A 31 -0.34 6.66 2.35
CA ARG A 31 0.24 5.49 1.68
C ARG A 31 -0.45 4.26 2.26
N LEU A 32 -0.95 3.40 1.37
CA LEU A 32 -1.51 2.13 1.80
C LEU A 32 -0.43 1.35 2.55
N PRO A 33 -0.77 0.64 3.63
CA PRO A 33 0.18 -0.24 4.28
C PRO A 33 0.67 -1.28 3.27
N ILE A 34 1.97 -1.60 3.32
CA ILE A 34 2.53 -2.69 2.52
C ILE A 34 1.93 -3.98 3.07
N THR A 35 1.17 -4.70 2.23
CA THR A 35 0.61 -6.01 2.56
C THR A 35 1.46 -7.09 1.90
N VAL A 36 1.87 -8.07 2.70
CA VAL A 36 2.61 -9.24 2.23
C VAL A 36 1.74 -10.46 2.46
N GLN A 37 1.62 -11.32 1.44
CA GLN A 37 0.93 -12.59 1.58
C GLN A 37 1.84 -13.58 2.30
N LEU A 38 1.32 -14.18 3.37
CA LEU A 38 1.99 -15.25 4.10
C LEU A 38 1.51 -16.61 3.57
N ASP A 39 2.38 -17.61 3.64
CA ASP A 39 1.99 -18.98 3.36
C ASP A 39 1.01 -19.50 4.44
N PRO A 40 0.13 -20.47 4.12
CA PRO A 40 -0.95 -20.91 5.01
C PRO A 40 -0.47 -21.49 6.35
N ASP A 41 0.69 -22.14 6.35
CA ASP A 41 1.34 -22.69 7.54
C ASP A 41 1.87 -21.58 8.46
N VAL A 42 2.50 -20.55 7.88
CA VAL A 42 2.99 -19.37 8.61
C VAL A 42 1.81 -18.59 9.16
N ALA A 43 0.76 -18.35 8.38
CA ALA A 43 -0.44 -17.64 8.83
C ALA A 43 -1.18 -18.39 9.96
N LYS A 44 -1.11 -19.71 10.00
CA LYS A 44 -1.67 -20.53 11.09
C LYS A 44 -0.90 -20.35 12.40
N LEU A 45 0.42 -20.19 12.32
CA LEU A 45 1.30 -20.00 13.48
C LEU A 45 1.35 -18.53 13.94
N PHE A 46 1.21 -17.59 13.00
CA PHE A 46 1.28 -16.15 13.24
C PHE A 46 -0.05 -15.48 12.82
N PRO A 47 -1.00 -15.33 13.76
CA PRO A 47 -2.34 -14.82 13.44
C PRO A 47 -2.39 -13.31 13.18
N ASP A 48 -1.36 -12.56 13.58
CA ASP A 48 -1.29 -11.11 13.41
C ASP A 48 0.08 -10.64 12.91
N SER A 49 0.10 -9.44 12.33
CA SER A 49 1.31 -8.82 11.79
C SER A 49 2.34 -8.46 12.87
N GLY A 50 1.91 -8.22 14.11
CA GLY A 50 2.79 -8.00 15.26
C GLY A 50 3.61 -9.25 15.59
N ALA A 51 2.98 -10.42 15.64
CA ALA A 51 3.62 -11.70 15.92
C ALA A 51 4.69 -12.03 14.87
N VAL A 52 4.39 -11.80 13.59
CA VAL A 52 5.38 -11.94 12.50
C VAL A 52 6.55 -10.98 12.70
N ASN A 53 6.26 -9.71 12.98
CA ASN A 53 7.28 -8.69 13.17
C ASN A 53 8.21 -9.00 14.35
N GLU A 54 7.67 -9.48 15.47
CA GLU A 54 8.47 -9.89 16.63
C GLU A 54 9.35 -11.11 16.32
N GLY A 55 8.81 -12.10 15.59
CA GLY A 55 9.59 -13.25 15.13
C GLY A 55 10.78 -12.84 14.24
N LEU A 56 10.52 -11.99 13.24
CA LEU A 56 11.57 -11.46 12.36
C LEU A 56 12.60 -10.61 13.11
N ARG A 57 12.18 -9.83 14.13
CA ARG A 57 13.08 -9.07 15.00
C ARG A 57 13.99 -9.96 15.82
N LEU A 58 13.45 -11.06 16.37
CA LEU A 58 14.26 -12.05 17.07
C LEU A 58 15.30 -12.66 16.14
N LEU A 59 14.89 -13.05 14.93
CA LEU A 59 15.80 -13.59 13.91
C LEU A 59 16.91 -12.60 13.58
N MET A 60 16.59 -11.31 13.38
CA MET A 60 17.60 -10.27 13.15
C MET A 60 18.59 -10.16 14.31
N ARG A 61 18.14 -10.24 15.57
CA ARG A 61 19.03 -10.19 16.74
C ARG A 61 19.97 -11.38 16.77
N LEU A 62 19.45 -12.59 16.52
CA LEU A 62 20.26 -13.82 16.48
C LEU A 62 21.31 -13.75 15.38
N ILE A 63 20.94 -13.29 14.18
CA ILE A 63 21.86 -13.12 13.06
C ILE A 63 22.93 -12.07 13.38
N LYS A 64 22.57 -10.94 14.01
CA LYS A 64 23.53 -9.90 14.42
C LYS A 64 24.54 -10.38 15.48
N GLN A 65 24.17 -11.40 16.26
CA GLN A 65 25.06 -12.00 17.27
C GLN A 65 26.04 -13.02 16.66
N SER A 66 25.75 -13.55 15.47
CA SER A 66 26.72 -14.33 14.69
C SER A 66 27.61 -13.39 13.85
N PRO A 67 28.95 -13.54 13.82
CA PRO A 67 29.86 -12.63 13.13
C PRO A 67 29.78 -12.68 11.59
N SER A 68 28.79 -13.35 11.01
CA SER A 68 28.56 -13.42 9.56
C SER A 68 27.53 -12.35 9.16
N GLN A 69 28.05 -11.17 8.81
CA GLN A 69 27.31 -9.94 8.49
C GLN A 69 26.22 -10.13 7.42
N PRO A 70 24.97 -9.65 7.64
CA PRO A 70 24.11 -9.19 6.57
C PRO A 70 24.47 -7.72 6.30
N ASN A 71 24.99 -7.44 5.12
CA ASN A 71 25.37 -6.09 4.69
C ASN A 71 24.13 -5.16 4.70
N GLU A 72 24.07 -4.19 5.61
CA GLU A 72 22.98 -3.19 5.69
C GLU A 72 22.91 -2.27 4.44
N GLN A 73 23.88 -2.35 3.52
CA GLN A 73 23.93 -1.56 2.28
C GLN A 73 22.96 -2.02 1.18
N SER A 74 22.28 -3.16 1.30
CA SER A 74 21.34 -3.65 0.28
C SER A 74 19.91 -3.11 0.42
N LEU A 75 19.58 -2.44 1.52
CA LEU A 75 18.21 -1.96 1.83
C LEU A 75 17.92 -0.56 1.27
N THR A 76 18.93 0.19 0.82
CA THR A 76 18.78 1.53 0.25
C THR A 76 18.63 1.55 -1.27
N THR A 77 18.80 0.41 -1.95
CA THR A 77 18.78 0.34 -3.42
C THR A 77 17.38 0.39 -4.02
N TYR A 78 16.31 0.12 -3.25
CA TYR A 78 14.94 0.05 -3.78
C TYR A 78 14.13 1.35 -3.70
N SER A 79 14.75 2.49 -3.36
CA SER A 79 14.06 3.78 -3.27
C SER A 79 14.42 4.79 -4.36
N ASN A 80 15.04 4.35 -5.47
CA ASN A 80 15.30 5.18 -6.66
C ASN A 80 14.98 4.40 -7.95
N LEU A 81 13.69 4.13 -8.19
CA LEU A 81 13.09 3.95 -9.52
C LEU A 81 11.66 4.50 -9.48
#